data_AF-E3KMH9-F1
#
_entry.id   AF-E3KMH9-F1
#
_cell.length_a   1.000
_cell.length_b   1.000
_cell.length_c   1.000
_cell.angle_alpha   90.00
_cell.angle_beta   90.00
_cell.angle_gamma   90.00
#
_symmetry.space_group_name_H-M   'P 1'
#
loop_
_entity.id
_entity.type
_entity.pdbx_description
1 polymer ?
#
loop_
_entity_poly.entity_id
_entity_poly.type
_entity_poly.pdbx_seq_one_letter_code
_entity_poly.pdbx_strand_id
1 'polypeptide(L)'
;MAQVGEASDKTAVGEEITKLGVRDVLNTSIIDWRYEILAKKDAATAEEVQFVQGLKNLDQGGKEALFSPFFLLKGFDGCADTPVEVLHVFLLGIVKYMLQSFMKSLATGVLPEVMARYKSFDTKGLNVPSLRPYYLTKHYRNLIGKDFKVALQAAPFVLFEYMLADKRLVWSALCQLAPFVFQTHIAEMDAYQISLQQLVRVFIYHLIKSTVQIIQNQEPI
;
A
#
# COMPACT_ATOMS: atom_id res chain seq x y z
N MET A 1 24.09 -18.90 -29.96
CA MET A 1 23.52 -17.55 -30.01
C MET A 1 22.27 -17.53 -29.13
N ALA A 2 22.46 -17.41 -27.82
CA ALA A 2 21.45 -16.78 -26.99
C ALA A 2 21.64 -15.26 -27.15
N GLN A 3 20.65 -14.46 -26.73
CA GLN A 3 20.67 -12.98 -26.68
C GLN A 3 19.99 -12.29 -27.88
N VAL A 4 18.85 -11.66 -27.57
CA VAL A 4 18.55 -10.21 -27.72
C VAL A 4 17.03 -9.96 -27.53
N GLY A 5 16.15 -10.95 -27.80
CA GLY A 5 14.69 -10.81 -27.60
C GLY A 5 14.12 -11.32 -26.26
N GLU A 6 14.91 -12.07 -25.48
CA GLU A 6 14.40 -12.89 -24.36
C GLU A 6 14.05 -12.10 -23.08
N ALA A 7 14.65 -10.91 -22.91
CA ALA A 7 14.43 -10.00 -21.78
C ALA A 7 13.49 -8.83 -22.13
N SER A 8 13.25 -8.61 -23.42
CA SER A 8 12.46 -7.48 -23.95
C SER A 8 11.02 -7.49 -23.44
N ASP A 9 10.32 -8.62 -23.56
CA ASP A 9 8.86 -8.65 -23.41
C ASP A 9 8.42 -8.58 -21.95
N LYS A 10 9.15 -9.22 -21.03
CA LYS A 10 8.95 -9.07 -19.57
C LYS A 10 9.16 -7.63 -19.13
N THR A 11 10.13 -6.95 -19.76
CA THR A 11 10.43 -5.55 -19.50
C THR A 11 9.33 -4.65 -20.05
N ALA A 12 8.85 -4.89 -21.27
CA ALA A 12 7.74 -4.14 -21.87
C ALA A 12 6.43 -4.23 -21.07
N VAL A 13 6.12 -5.41 -20.53
CA VAL A 13 4.93 -5.59 -19.67
C VAL A 13 5.12 -4.95 -18.30
N GLY A 14 6.32 -5.03 -17.73
CA GLY A 14 6.65 -4.30 -16.50
C GLY A 14 6.55 -2.78 -16.66
N GLU A 15 7.02 -2.25 -17.79
CA GLU A 15 6.94 -0.83 -18.14
C GLU A 15 5.49 -0.37 -18.31
N GLU A 16 4.67 -1.12 -19.06
CA GLU A 16 3.25 -0.76 -19.23
C GLU A 16 2.46 -0.88 -17.93
N ILE A 17 2.72 -1.88 -17.08
CA ILE A 17 2.13 -1.96 -15.73
C ILE A 17 2.47 -0.72 -14.91
N THR A 18 3.73 -0.27 -14.97
CA THR A 18 4.20 0.91 -14.24
C THR A 18 3.54 2.18 -14.77
N LYS A 19 3.43 2.31 -16.09
CA LYS A 19 2.83 3.46 -16.76
C LYS A 19 1.32 3.56 -16.50
N LEU A 20 0.61 2.44 -16.57
CA LEU A 20 -0.84 2.40 -16.40
C LEU A 20 -1.27 2.39 -14.92
N GLY A 21 -0.35 2.09 -13.99
CA GLY A 21 -0.67 1.90 -12.58
C GLY A 21 -1.53 0.67 -12.28
N VAL A 22 -1.68 -0.23 -13.27
CA VAL A 22 -2.55 -1.40 -13.16
C VAL A 22 -1.75 -2.67 -13.39
N ARG A 23 -1.90 -3.61 -12.46
CA ARG A 23 -1.34 -4.94 -12.61
C ARG A 23 -2.25 -5.80 -13.48
N ASP A 24 -1.85 -6.00 -14.73
CA ASP A 24 -2.52 -6.93 -15.65
C ASP A 24 -2.15 -8.38 -15.29
N VAL A 25 -2.97 -9.00 -14.44
CA VAL A 25 -2.75 -10.37 -13.95
C VAL A 25 -2.81 -11.38 -15.10
N LEU A 26 -3.70 -11.17 -16.07
CA LEU A 26 -3.86 -12.09 -17.20
C LEU A 26 -2.61 -12.11 -18.07
N ASN A 27 -2.13 -10.94 -18.49
CA ASN A 27 -0.91 -10.87 -19.28
C ASN A 27 0.32 -11.34 -18.51
N THR A 28 0.40 -11.04 -17.21
CA THR A 28 1.48 -11.56 -16.36
C THR A 28 1.51 -13.09 -16.39
N SER A 29 0.36 -13.74 -16.20
CA SER A 29 0.25 -15.21 -16.23
C SER A 29 0.59 -15.81 -17.60
N ILE A 30 0.14 -15.18 -18.70
CA ILE A 30 0.45 -15.62 -20.07
C ILE A 30 1.96 -15.57 -20.33
N ILE A 31 2.62 -14.50 -19.90
CA ILE A 31 4.06 -14.32 -20.07
C ILE A 31 4.83 -15.32 -19.23
N ASP A 32 4.45 -15.52 -17.97
CA ASP A 32 5.10 -16.51 -17.12
C ASP A 32 4.97 -17.92 -17.71
N TRP A 33 3.78 -18.28 -18.22
CA TRP A 33 3.57 -19.55 -18.90
C TRP A 33 4.44 -19.71 -20.16
N ARG A 34 4.62 -18.63 -20.95
CA ARG A 34 5.58 -18.63 -22.07
C ARG A 34 6.99 -18.98 -21.61
N TYR A 35 7.46 -18.45 -20.48
CA TYR A 35 8.81 -18.77 -19.97
C TYR A 35 8.90 -20.21 -19.47
N GLU A 36 7.84 -20.74 -18.87
CA GLU A 36 7.77 -22.15 -18.48
C GLU A 36 7.88 -23.07 -19.70
N ILE A 37 7.21 -22.73 -20.81
CA ILE A 37 7.33 -23.47 -22.08
C ILE A 37 8.76 -23.38 -22.63
N LEU A 38 9.34 -22.18 -22.68
CA LEU A 38 10.70 -22.00 -23.19
C LEU A 38 11.74 -22.78 -22.37
N ALA A 39 11.52 -22.91 -21.06
CA ALA A 39 12.39 -23.69 -20.18
C ALA A 39 12.37 -25.21 -20.50
N LYS A 40 11.31 -25.72 -21.12
CA LYS A 40 11.20 -27.14 -21.53
C LYS A 40 12.10 -27.49 -22.71
N LYS A 41 12.58 -26.51 -23.49
CA LYS A 41 13.43 -26.73 -24.68
C LYS A 41 12.82 -27.80 -25.61
N ASP A 42 13.55 -28.87 -25.90
CA ASP A 42 13.15 -29.95 -26.80
C ASP A 42 11.98 -30.80 -26.27
N ALA A 43 11.62 -30.66 -24.99
CA ALA A 43 10.48 -31.36 -24.38
C ALA A 43 9.15 -30.61 -24.53
N ALA A 44 9.13 -29.42 -25.16
CA ALA A 44 7.91 -28.66 -25.41
C ALA A 44 7.04 -29.35 -26.49
N THR A 45 5.73 -29.35 -26.31
CA THR A 45 4.80 -29.92 -27.30
C THR A 45 4.68 -29.01 -28.53
N ALA A 46 4.22 -29.55 -29.65
CA ALA A 46 3.97 -28.76 -30.86
C ALA A 46 2.97 -27.61 -30.61
N GLU A 47 1.96 -27.83 -29.77
CA GLU A 47 0.97 -26.82 -29.38
C GLU A 47 1.60 -25.69 -28.56
N GLU A 48 2.48 -26.03 -27.61
CA GLU A 48 3.21 -25.06 -26.81
C GLU A 48 4.15 -24.19 -27.66
N VAL A 49 4.83 -24.81 -28.63
CA VAL A 49 5.67 -24.09 -29.59
C VAL A 49 4.83 -23.15 -30.47
N GLN A 50 3.66 -23.61 -30.96
CA GLN A 50 2.73 -22.77 -31.70
C GLN A 50 2.22 -21.59 -30.86
N PHE A 51 1.88 -21.80 -29.59
CA PHE A 51 1.46 -20.75 -28.68
C PHE A 51 2.53 -19.66 -28.52
N VAL A 52 3.78 -20.06 -28.23
CA VAL A 52 4.89 -19.10 -28.09
C VAL A 52 5.15 -18.34 -29.39
N GLN A 53 5.01 -19.00 -30.54
CA GLN A 53 5.13 -18.34 -31.84
C GLN A 53 3.97 -17.37 -32.10
N GLY A 54 2.75 -17.71 -31.71
CA GLY A 54 1.59 -16.82 -31.77
C GLY A 54 1.79 -15.54 -30.96
N LEU A 55 2.33 -15.65 -29.75
CA LEU A 55 2.68 -14.49 -28.92
C LEU A 55 3.73 -13.59 -29.58
N LYS A 56 4.77 -14.16 -30.19
CA LYS A 56 5.77 -13.37 -30.95
C LYS A 56 5.15 -12.63 -32.12
N ASN A 57 4.19 -13.24 -32.82
CA ASN A 57 3.51 -12.59 -33.93
C ASN A 57 2.62 -11.43 -33.45
N LEU A 58 1.95 -11.58 -32.29
CA LEU A 58 1.18 -10.52 -31.66
C LEU A 58 2.06 -9.34 -31.23
N ASP A 59 3.25 -9.62 -30.69
CA ASP A 59 4.23 -8.60 -30.30
C ASP A 59 4.71 -7.78 -31.51
N GLN A 60 4.94 -8.43 -32.66
CA GLN A 60 5.22 -7.73 -33.92
C GLN A 60 4.06 -6.85 -34.40
N GLY A 61 2.82 -7.17 -34.01
CA GLY A 61 1.62 -6.38 -34.30
C GLY A 61 1.48 -5.12 -33.44
N GLY A 62 2.35 -4.93 -32.43
CA GLY A 62 2.38 -3.77 -31.55
C GLY A 62 1.63 -3.97 -30.22
N LYS A 63 1.79 -2.99 -29.33
CA LYS A 63 1.30 -3.05 -27.94
C LYS A 63 -0.23 -3.28 -27.85
N GLU A 64 -1.00 -2.73 -28.77
CA GLU A 64 -2.47 -2.84 -28.76
C GLU A 64 -2.97 -4.28 -28.92
N ALA A 65 -2.20 -5.15 -29.57
CA ALA A 65 -2.53 -6.56 -29.73
C ALA A 65 -2.14 -7.43 -28.52
N LEU A 66 -1.22 -6.93 -27.69
CA LEU A 66 -0.70 -7.63 -26.50
C LEU A 66 -1.49 -7.30 -25.23
N PHE A 67 -1.96 -6.05 -25.10
CA PHE A 67 -2.60 -5.59 -23.89
C PHE A 67 -4.12 -5.52 -24.01
N SER A 68 -4.79 -5.57 -22.87
CA SER A 68 -6.24 -5.43 -22.80
C SER A 68 -6.69 -4.12 -23.48
N PRO A 69 -7.62 -4.16 -24.46
CA PRO A 69 -8.14 -2.95 -25.10
C PRO A 69 -8.78 -1.96 -24.13
N PHE A 70 -9.15 -2.42 -22.91
CA PHE A 70 -9.63 -1.56 -21.83
C PHE A 70 -8.64 -0.45 -21.47
N PHE A 71 -7.34 -0.67 -21.61
CA PHE A 71 -6.31 0.33 -21.31
C PHE A 71 -6.25 1.45 -22.37
N LEU A 72 -6.90 1.26 -23.53
CA LEU A 72 -6.98 2.25 -24.61
C LEU A 72 -8.26 3.09 -24.54
N LEU A 73 -9.14 2.82 -23.57
CA LEU A 73 -10.38 3.58 -23.42
C LEU A 73 -10.06 5.05 -23.11
N LYS A 74 -10.71 5.96 -23.83
CA LYS A 74 -10.57 7.39 -23.60
C LYS A 74 -11.05 7.72 -22.17
N GLY A 75 -10.13 8.17 -21.33
CA GLY A 75 -10.38 8.48 -19.92
C GLY A 75 -9.95 7.40 -18.93
N PHE A 76 -9.39 6.29 -19.40
CA PHE A 76 -8.71 5.34 -18.50
C PHE A 76 -7.34 5.88 -18.10
N ASP A 77 -7.19 6.18 -16.81
CA ASP A 77 -5.91 6.46 -16.17
C ASP A 77 -5.95 5.83 -14.77
N GLY A 78 -5.19 4.76 -14.58
CA GLY A 78 -5.14 4.04 -13.30
C GLY A 78 -4.41 4.80 -12.19
N CYS A 79 -3.70 5.87 -12.53
CA CYS A 79 -2.89 6.68 -11.62
C CYS A 79 -3.50 8.06 -11.31
N ALA A 80 -4.43 8.55 -12.13
CA ALA A 80 -4.97 9.91 -12.05
C ALA A 80 -5.40 10.31 -10.63
N ASP A 81 -6.13 9.43 -9.95
CA ASP A 81 -6.67 9.67 -8.61
C ASP A 81 -5.81 9.05 -7.49
N THR A 82 -4.66 8.46 -7.82
CA THR A 82 -3.74 7.81 -6.85
C THR A 82 -2.33 8.41 -6.92
N PRO A 83 -2.15 9.68 -6.52
CA PRO A 83 -0.85 10.36 -6.60
C PRO A 83 0.20 9.80 -5.62
N VAL A 84 -0.22 8.94 -4.68
CA VAL A 84 0.65 8.27 -3.72
C VAL A 84 0.33 6.79 -3.67
N GLU A 85 1.37 5.97 -3.62
CA GLU A 85 1.24 4.54 -3.39
C GLU A 85 0.87 4.31 -1.91
N VAL A 86 -0.41 4.02 -1.66
CA VAL A 86 -0.97 4.03 -0.29
C VAL A 86 -0.44 2.88 0.57
N LEU A 87 -0.14 1.72 -0.03
CA LEU A 87 0.22 0.54 0.73
C LEU A 87 1.64 0.64 1.31
N HIS A 88 2.67 0.88 0.50
CA HIS A 88 4.06 0.94 0.96
C HIS A 88 4.42 2.29 1.56
N VAL A 89 3.98 3.42 0.99
CA VAL A 89 4.32 4.75 1.54
C VAL A 89 3.58 5.04 2.83
N PHE A 90 2.25 4.86 2.83
CA PHE A 90 1.41 5.29 3.95
C PHE A 90 1.20 4.18 4.99
N LEU A 91 0.65 3.04 4.59
CA LEU A 91 0.28 1.97 5.52
C LEU A 91 1.50 1.22 6.09
N LEU A 92 2.37 0.69 5.22
CA LEU A 92 3.58 -0.03 5.62
C LEU A 92 4.76 0.90 5.95
N GLY A 93 4.66 2.18 5.61
CA GLY A 93 5.60 3.22 6.01
C GLY A 93 5.14 3.93 7.27
N ILE A 94 4.48 5.08 7.10
CA ILE A 94 4.14 6.01 8.19
C ILE A 94 3.33 5.31 9.30
N VAL A 95 2.19 4.70 8.96
CA VAL A 95 1.27 4.11 9.94
C VAL A 95 1.94 2.96 10.69
N LYS A 96 2.65 2.08 9.98
CA LYS A 96 3.38 0.95 10.55
C LYS A 96 4.35 1.40 11.64
N TYR A 97 5.28 2.30 11.31
CA TYR A 97 6.33 2.66 12.25
C TYR A 97 5.79 3.43 13.44
N MET A 98 4.79 4.29 13.24
CA MET A 98 4.17 5.02 14.34
C MET A 98 3.40 4.12 15.29
N LEU A 99 2.57 3.21 14.75
CA LEU A 99 1.82 2.24 15.57
C LEU A 99 2.77 1.32 16.32
N GLN A 100 3.79 0.78 15.64
CA GLN A 100 4.75 -0.13 16.28
C GLN A 100 5.56 0.57 17.38
N SER A 101 6.00 1.81 17.13
CA SER A 101 6.72 2.61 18.12
C SER A 101 5.85 2.85 19.36
N PHE A 102 4.59 3.26 19.14
CA PHE A 102 3.64 3.48 20.23
C PHE A 102 3.34 2.20 21.03
N MET A 103 2.95 1.12 20.36
CA MET A 103 2.66 -0.17 21.00
C MET A 103 3.86 -0.74 21.77
N LYS A 104 5.10 -0.50 21.28
CA LYS A 104 6.34 -0.90 21.97
C LYS A 104 6.59 -0.08 23.25
N SER A 105 6.13 1.17 23.30
CA SER A 105 6.28 2.04 24.48
C SER A 105 5.31 1.72 25.63
N LEU A 106 4.23 0.97 25.35
CA LEU A 106 3.26 0.59 26.37
C LEU A 106 3.83 -0.47 27.31
N ALA A 107 3.54 -0.33 28.60
CA ALA A 107 3.87 -1.36 29.59
C ALA A 107 3.14 -2.68 29.27
N THR A 108 3.80 -3.82 29.48
CA THR A 108 3.24 -5.15 29.19
C THR A 108 1.89 -5.40 29.89
N GLY A 109 1.71 -4.86 31.10
CA GLY A 109 0.48 -4.97 31.88
C GLY A 109 -0.72 -4.22 31.28
N VAL A 110 -0.50 -3.28 30.37
CA VAL A 110 -1.56 -2.48 29.71
C VAL A 110 -2.13 -3.19 28.48
N LEU A 111 -1.38 -4.10 27.86
CA LEU A 111 -1.80 -4.79 26.64
C LEU A 111 -3.13 -5.57 26.75
N PRO A 112 -3.47 -6.21 27.88
CA PRO A 112 -4.80 -6.81 28.07
C PRO A 112 -5.94 -5.80 27.96
N GLU A 113 -5.77 -4.60 28.53
CA GLU A 113 -6.77 -3.53 28.47
C GLU A 113 -6.91 -2.96 27.05
N VAL A 114 -5.79 -2.76 26.35
CA VAL A 114 -5.82 -2.40 24.91
C VAL A 114 -6.61 -3.45 24.11
N MET A 115 -6.42 -4.74 24.42
CA MET A 115 -7.17 -5.82 23.75
C MET A 115 -8.66 -5.77 24.08
N ALA A 116 -9.03 -5.47 25.34
CA ALA A 116 -10.43 -5.30 25.75
C ALA A 116 -11.08 -4.11 25.03
N ARG A 117 -10.34 -3.01 24.83
CA ARG A 117 -10.80 -1.84 24.05
C ARG A 117 -10.99 -2.15 22.57
N TYR A 118 -10.05 -2.89 21.95
CA TYR A 118 -10.29 -3.39 20.61
C TYR A 118 -11.53 -4.31 20.55
N LYS A 119 -11.78 -5.17 21.55
CA LYS A 119 -12.97 -6.04 21.57
C LYS A 119 -14.29 -5.26 21.69
N SER A 120 -14.29 -4.12 22.36
CA SER A 120 -15.47 -3.28 22.57
C SER A 120 -15.66 -2.20 21.50
N PHE A 121 -14.68 -2.02 20.60
CA PHE A 121 -14.75 -1.05 19.52
C PHE A 121 -15.86 -1.39 18.53
N ASP A 122 -16.77 -0.43 18.26
CA ASP A 122 -17.84 -0.61 17.27
C ASP A 122 -17.26 -0.61 15.85
N THR A 123 -17.38 -1.74 15.16
CA THR A 123 -16.85 -1.93 13.81
C THR A 123 -17.84 -1.57 12.72
N LYS A 124 -19.07 -1.12 13.01
CA LYS A 124 -20.08 -0.79 11.97
C LYS A 124 -19.60 0.26 10.97
N GLY A 125 -18.74 1.18 11.41
CA GLY A 125 -18.11 2.18 10.55
C GLY A 125 -16.87 1.70 9.80
N LEU A 126 -16.37 0.50 10.12
CA LEU A 126 -15.24 -0.12 9.42
C LEU A 126 -15.77 -1.01 8.30
N ASN A 127 -15.27 -0.82 7.08
CA ASN A 127 -15.53 -1.75 5.97
C ASN A 127 -14.68 -3.03 6.11
N VAL A 128 -14.85 -3.78 7.21
CA VAL A 128 -14.13 -5.02 7.50
C VAL A 128 -15.06 -6.10 8.04
N PRO A 129 -14.87 -7.38 7.67
CA PRO A 129 -15.76 -8.46 8.08
C PRO A 129 -15.68 -8.78 9.58
N SER A 130 -14.50 -8.62 10.17
CA SER A 130 -14.29 -8.82 11.61
C SER A 130 -13.00 -8.17 12.09
N LEU A 131 -13.04 -7.56 13.25
CA LEU A 131 -11.87 -7.07 13.96
C LEU A 131 -11.17 -8.25 14.66
N ARG A 132 -9.83 -8.26 14.64
CA ARG A 132 -9.03 -9.30 15.32
C ARG A 132 -8.23 -8.70 16.49
N PRO A 133 -8.87 -8.39 17.64
CA PRO A 133 -8.23 -7.73 18.79
C PRO A 133 -6.94 -8.41 19.26
N TYR A 134 -6.94 -9.73 19.37
CA TYR A 134 -5.76 -10.48 19.78
C TYR A 134 -4.58 -10.25 18.82
N TYR A 135 -4.84 -10.28 17.52
CA TYR A 135 -3.81 -10.09 16.50
C TYR A 135 -3.29 -8.65 16.48
N LEU A 136 -4.18 -7.66 16.53
CA LEU A 136 -3.81 -6.23 16.57
C LEU A 136 -2.99 -5.84 17.81
N THR A 137 -3.14 -6.58 18.92
CA THR A 137 -2.43 -6.29 20.17
C THR A 137 -1.17 -7.11 20.38
N LYS A 138 -1.18 -8.40 20.08
CA LYS A 138 -0.02 -9.29 20.31
C LYS A 138 0.91 -9.41 19.12
N HIS A 139 0.39 -9.17 17.90
CA HIS A 139 1.13 -9.31 16.66
C HIS A 139 1.22 -7.98 15.88
N TYR A 140 1.18 -6.84 16.58
CA TYR A 140 1.24 -5.49 15.99
C TYR A 140 2.47 -5.26 15.09
N ARG A 141 3.54 -6.07 15.22
CA ARG A 141 4.73 -6.01 14.37
C ARG A 141 4.57 -6.67 13.01
N ASN A 142 3.65 -7.62 12.90
CA ASN A 142 3.45 -8.49 11.74
C ASN A 142 2.16 -8.15 10.97
N LEU A 143 1.55 -7.00 11.26
CA LEU A 143 0.36 -6.55 10.55
C LEU A 143 0.68 -6.33 9.07
N ILE A 144 -0.32 -6.57 8.23
CA ILE A 144 -0.27 -6.26 6.79
C ILE A 144 -1.10 -5.01 6.50
N GLY A 145 -1.07 -4.52 5.25
CA GLY A 145 -1.75 -3.27 4.87
C GLY A 145 -3.18 -3.12 5.38
N LYS A 146 -4.03 -4.14 5.21
CA LYS A 146 -5.42 -4.10 5.69
C LYS A 146 -5.53 -3.96 7.21
N ASP A 147 -4.62 -4.60 7.95
CA ASP A 147 -4.61 -4.53 9.42
C ASP A 147 -4.13 -3.16 9.89
N PHE A 148 -3.14 -2.55 9.21
CA PHE A 148 -2.72 -1.17 9.50
C PHE A 148 -3.81 -0.15 9.19
N LYS A 149 -4.60 -0.35 8.13
CA LYS A 149 -5.76 0.51 7.84
C LYS A 149 -6.79 0.47 8.98
N VAL A 150 -7.09 -0.73 9.49
CA VAL A 150 -7.96 -0.90 10.66
C VAL A 150 -7.37 -0.24 11.89
N ALA A 151 -6.08 -0.44 12.16
CA ALA A 151 -5.41 0.17 13.30
C ALA A 151 -5.42 1.70 13.21
N LEU A 152 -5.18 2.29 12.02
CA LEU A 152 -5.26 3.72 11.80
C LEU A 152 -6.64 4.30 12.15
N GLN A 153 -7.71 3.59 11.78
CA GLN A 153 -9.09 4.02 12.02
C GLN A 153 -9.51 3.83 13.49
N ALA A 154 -9.05 2.77 14.16
CA ALA A 154 -9.46 2.43 15.52
C ALA A 154 -8.56 3.06 16.61
N ALA A 155 -7.28 3.30 16.32
CA ALA A 155 -6.30 3.73 17.31
C ALA A 155 -6.66 5.03 18.07
N PRO A 156 -7.25 6.07 17.45
CA PRO A 156 -7.69 7.26 18.18
C PRO A 156 -8.73 6.99 19.27
N PHE A 157 -9.43 5.84 19.23
CA PHE A 157 -10.43 5.46 20.22
C PHE A 157 -9.88 4.42 21.20
N VAL A 158 -9.12 3.46 20.67
CA VAL A 158 -8.58 2.34 21.46
C VAL A 158 -7.37 2.74 22.28
N LEU A 159 -6.52 3.62 21.76
CA LEU A 159 -5.21 3.95 22.32
C LEU A 159 -5.15 5.34 22.98
N PHE A 160 -6.21 6.15 22.87
CA PHE A 160 -6.24 7.55 23.30
C PHE A 160 -5.77 7.78 24.73
N GLU A 161 -6.22 6.92 25.65
CA GLU A 161 -5.92 7.02 27.08
C GLU A 161 -4.42 6.87 27.37
N TYR A 162 -3.71 6.15 26.50
CA TYR A 162 -2.27 5.91 26.63
C TYR A 162 -1.42 6.91 25.84
N MET A 163 -2.04 7.85 25.12
CA MET A 163 -1.35 8.88 24.37
C MET A 163 -1.17 10.13 25.23
N LEU A 164 0.07 10.57 25.41
CA LEU A 164 0.38 11.92 25.90
C LEU A 164 -0.11 12.99 24.91
N ALA A 165 -0.25 14.23 25.38
CA ALA A 165 -0.79 15.35 24.60
C ALA A 165 -0.11 15.49 23.23
N ASP A 166 1.22 15.47 23.17
CA ASP A 166 1.95 15.60 21.90
C ASP A 166 1.71 14.41 20.96
N LYS A 167 1.58 13.19 21.50
CA LYS A 167 1.24 11.99 20.70
C LYS A 167 -0.17 12.08 20.14
N ARG A 168 -1.12 12.63 20.88
CA ARG A 168 -2.49 12.88 20.39
C ARG A 168 -2.50 13.85 19.22
N LEU A 169 -1.69 14.92 19.27
CA LEU A 169 -1.57 15.87 18.17
C LEU A 169 -1.00 15.22 16.91
N VAL A 170 0.06 14.43 17.06
CA VAL A 170 0.65 13.67 15.96
C VAL A 170 -0.37 12.71 15.32
N TRP A 171 -1.12 11.99 16.15
CA TRP A 171 -2.13 11.05 15.69
C TRP A 171 -3.33 11.75 15.05
N SER A 172 -3.79 12.86 15.61
CA SER A 172 -4.84 13.69 15.03
C SER A 172 -4.44 14.20 13.65
N ALA A 173 -3.22 14.71 13.48
CA ALA A 173 -2.72 15.16 12.19
C ALA A 173 -2.66 14.02 11.16
N LEU A 174 -2.24 12.81 11.58
CA LEU A 174 -2.26 11.64 10.71
C LEU A 174 -3.70 11.24 10.30
N CYS A 175 -4.65 11.30 11.23
CA CYS A 175 -6.06 11.02 10.96
C CYS A 175 -6.74 12.06 10.06
N GLN A 176 -6.26 13.32 10.05
CA GLN A 176 -6.72 14.34 9.11
C GLN A 176 -6.10 14.15 7.71
N LEU A 177 -4.85 13.68 7.64
CA LEU A 177 -4.17 13.34 6.40
C LEU A 177 -4.77 12.10 5.73
N ALA A 178 -5.19 11.10 6.51
CA ALA A 178 -5.65 9.81 5.99
C ALA A 178 -6.80 9.90 4.97
N PRO A 179 -7.89 10.67 5.19
CA PRO A 179 -8.94 10.83 4.19
C PRO A 179 -8.45 11.30 2.81
N PHE A 180 -7.48 12.21 2.76
CA PHE A 180 -6.89 12.70 1.51
C PHE A 180 -6.04 11.63 0.81
N VAL A 181 -5.35 10.79 1.59
CA VAL A 181 -4.56 9.67 1.05
C VAL A 181 -5.45 8.55 0.52
N PHE A 182 -6.61 8.31 1.14
CA PHE A 182 -7.57 7.29 0.74
C PHE A 182 -8.69 7.80 -0.17
N GLN A 183 -8.57 9.01 -0.71
CA GLN A 183 -9.54 9.58 -1.63
C GLN A 183 -9.59 8.75 -2.92
N THR A 184 -10.79 8.34 -3.33
CA THR A 184 -10.98 7.49 -4.51
C THR A 184 -11.24 8.28 -5.80
N HIS A 185 -11.44 9.60 -5.68
CA HIS A 185 -11.67 10.50 -6.80
C HIS A 185 -11.26 11.92 -6.43
N ILE A 186 -10.41 12.54 -7.24
CA ILE A 186 -9.88 13.89 -7.07
C ILE A 186 -10.45 14.77 -8.19
N ALA A 187 -11.40 15.64 -7.84
CA ALA A 187 -12.02 16.54 -8.81
C ALA A 187 -11.05 17.63 -9.30
N GLU A 188 -10.30 18.25 -8.37
CA GLU A 188 -9.39 19.37 -8.65
C GLU A 188 -7.99 19.07 -8.09
N MET A 189 -7.10 18.59 -8.96
CA MET A 189 -5.76 18.11 -8.56
C MET A 189 -4.92 19.21 -7.90
N ASP A 190 -4.96 20.44 -8.39
CA ASP A 190 -4.19 21.55 -7.82
C ASP A 190 -4.64 21.89 -6.40
N ALA A 191 -5.96 21.98 -6.17
CA ALA A 191 -6.53 22.24 -4.86
C ALA A 191 -6.27 21.09 -3.88
N TYR A 192 -6.34 19.84 -4.38
CA TYR A 192 -5.97 18.65 -3.63
C TYR A 192 -4.51 18.70 -3.18
N GLN A 193 -3.57 19.01 -4.09
CA GLN A 193 -2.14 19.07 -3.78
C GLN A 193 -1.83 20.15 -2.73
N ILE A 194 -2.45 21.33 -2.82
CA ILE A 194 -2.30 22.39 -1.82
C ILE A 194 -2.74 21.89 -0.44
N SER A 195 -3.93 21.29 -0.36
CA SER A 195 -4.50 20.79 0.88
C SER A 195 -3.66 19.64 1.47
N LEU A 196 -3.25 18.70 0.63
CA LEU A 196 -2.39 17.58 1.01
C LEU A 196 -1.04 18.07 1.56
N GLN A 197 -0.40 19.03 0.88
CA GLN A 197 0.87 19.60 1.35
C GLN A 197 0.73 20.29 2.70
N GLN A 198 -0.38 21.00 2.94
CA GLN A 198 -0.65 21.62 4.25
C GLN A 198 -0.79 20.56 5.34
N LEU A 199 -1.57 19.50 5.11
CA LEU A 199 -1.76 18.41 6.07
C LEU A 199 -0.44 17.67 6.35
N VAL A 200 0.37 17.42 5.33
CA VAL A 200 1.72 16.84 5.47
C VAL A 200 2.61 17.74 6.33
N ARG A 201 2.61 19.07 6.10
CA ARG A 201 3.39 20.02 6.92
C ARG A 201 2.95 20.01 8.38
N VAL A 202 1.65 20.01 8.65
CA VAL A 202 1.10 19.93 10.01
C VAL A 202 1.50 18.62 10.69
N PHE A 203 1.40 17.50 9.98
CA PHE A 203 1.82 16.19 10.47
C PHE A 203 3.31 16.16 10.82
N ILE A 204 4.18 16.62 9.91
CA ILE A 204 5.63 16.67 10.12
C ILE A 204 5.98 17.60 11.30
N TYR A 205 5.34 18.77 11.39
CA TYR A 205 5.55 19.70 12.50
C TYR A 205 5.30 19.03 13.87
N HIS A 206 4.16 18.37 14.03
CA HIS A 206 3.84 17.66 15.28
C HIS A 206 4.79 16.49 15.52
N LEU A 207 5.17 15.75 14.48
CA LEU A 207 6.08 14.62 14.59
C LEU A 207 7.47 15.05 15.09
N ILE A 208 8.03 16.11 14.51
CA ILE A 208 9.32 16.67 14.92
C ILE A 208 9.23 17.19 16.35
N LYS A 209 8.21 17.99 16.68
CA LYS A 209 8.00 18.55 18.02
C LYS A 209 7.94 17.45 19.08
N SER A 210 7.16 16.39 18.81
CA SER A 210 7.02 15.25 19.72
C SER A 210 8.33 14.47 19.92
N THR A 211 9.21 14.45 18.92
CA THR A 211 10.51 13.75 19.01
C THR A 211 11.53 14.57 19.79
N VAL A 212 11.56 15.89 19.59
CA VAL A 212 12.45 16.81 20.35
C VAL A 212 12.14 16.79 21.84
N GLN A 213 10.85 16.79 22.21
CA GLN A 213 10.43 16.69 23.62
C GLN A 213 10.82 15.34 24.24
N ILE A 214 10.85 14.25 23.47
CA ILE A 214 11.31 12.95 23.97
C ILE A 214 12.80 13.00 24.32
N ILE A 215 13.61 13.64 23.48
CA ILE A 215 15.06 13.76 23.72
C ILE A 215 15.32 14.62 24.97
N GLN A 216 14.61 15.74 25.12
CA GLN A 216 14.76 16.63 26.27
C GLN A 216 14.32 15.98 27.60
N ASN A 217 13.31 15.10 27.57
CA ASN A 217 12.83 14.40 28.76
C ASN A 217 13.64 13.13 29.10
N GLN A 218 14.72 12.82 28.36
CA GLN A 218 15.60 11.67 28.60
C GLN A 218 16.98 12.06 29.16
N GLU A 219 17.27 13.34 29.35
CA GLU A 219 18.48 13.77 30.07
C GLU A 219 18.26 13.74 31.59
N PRO A 220 19.10 13.04 32.37
CA PRO A 220 19.08 13.14 33.82
C PRO A 220 19.68 14.47 34.26
N ILE A 221 19.03 15.14 35.22
CA ILE A 221 19.64 16.20 36.05
C ILE A 221 20.60 15.53 37.04
#